data_AF-A0A9D5EQ12-F1
#
_entry.id   AF-A0A9D5EQ12-F1
#
_cell.length_a   1.000
_cell.length_b   1.000
_cell.length_c   1.000
_cell.angle_alpha   90.00
_cell.angle_beta   90.00
_cell.angle_gamma   90.00
#
_symmetry.space_group_name_H-M   'P 1'
#
loop_
_entity.id
_entity.type
_entity.pdbx_description
1 polymer ?
#
loop_
_entity_poly.entity_id
_entity_poly.type
_entity_poly.pdbx_seq_one_letter_code
_entity_poly.pdbx_strand_id
1 'polypeptide(L)'
;MVQHGTVVNGVIVPDGPPPPEGTRVMFEAQGSFEYPHPLAPYDWEKELALLRESIAAMDAGEKGKPAEQVFAELDQELDRNAIGEG
;
A
#
# COMPACT_ATOMS: atom_id res chain seq x y z
N MET A 1 -18.57 24.88 15.99
CA MET A 1 -19.16 24.41 14.73
C MET A 1 -18.15 23.45 14.12
N VAL A 2 -18.56 22.21 13.83
CA VAL A 2 -17.70 21.24 13.13
C VAL A 2 -18.02 21.34 11.65
N GLN A 3 -16.99 21.44 10.82
CA GLN A 3 -17.12 21.53 9.36
C GLN A 3 -16.35 20.37 8.74
N HIS A 4 -17.00 19.69 7.79
CA HIS A 4 -16.38 18.63 7.01
C HIS A 4 -15.67 19.20 5.78
N GLY A 5 -14.70 18.46 5.28
CA GLY A 5 -13.94 18.83 4.10
C GLY A 5 -13.07 17.68 3.61
N THR A 6 -12.59 17.81 2.39
CA THR A 6 -11.78 16.82 1.69
C THR A 6 -10.39 17.35 1.40
N VAL A 7 -9.37 16.51 1.47
CA VAL A 7 -8.02 16.86 1.02
C VAL A 7 -7.91 16.60 -0.47
N VAL A 8 -7.68 17.65 -1.26
CA VAL A 8 -7.44 17.59 -2.71
C VAL A 8 -6.06 18.14 -3.02
N ASN A 9 -5.15 17.31 -3.54
CA ASN A 9 -3.77 17.70 -3.86
C ASN A 9 -3.02 18.37 -2.69
N GLY A 10 -3.22 17.88 -1.46
CA GLY A 10 -2.61 18.44 -0.26
C GLY A 10 -3.26 19.72 0.28
N VAL A 11 -4.35 20.18 -0.34
CA VAL A 11 -5.13 21.34 0.11
C VAL A 11 -6.43 20.87 0.74
N ILE A 12 -6.79 21.42 1.91
CA ILE A 12 -8.06 21.11 2.58
C ILE A 12 -9.16 21.96 1.96
N VAL A 13 -10.16 21.32 1.37
CA VAL A 13 -11.32 21.94 0.74
C VAL A 13 -12.54 21.70 1.63
N PRO A 14 -13.10 22.74 2.28
CA PRO A 14 -14.30 22.59 3.09
C PRO A 14 -15.53 22.31 2.22
N ASP A 15 -16.45 21.47 2.71
CA ASP A 15 -17.71 21.15 2.01
C ASP A 15 -18.72 22.32 2.05
N GLY A 16 -18.44 23.32 2.89
CA GLY A 16 -19.24 24.53 3.04
C GLY A 16 -18.42 25.80 2.83
N PRO A 17 -18.97 26.98 3.20
CA PRO A 17 -18.27 28.25 3.05
C PRO A 17 -16.92 28.21 3.77
N PRO A 18 -15.83 28.69 3.14
CA PRO A 18 -14.54 28.71 3.79
C PRO A 18 -14.53 29.69 4.98
N PRO A 19 -13.75 29.41 6.04
CA PRO A 19 -13.56 30.35 7.12
C PRO A 19 -12.89 31.63 6.60
N PRO A 20 -13.06 32.78 7.30
CA PRO A 20 -12.42 34.02 6.91
C PRO A 20 -10.90 33.88 6.84
N GLU A 21 -10.28 34.60 5.92
CA GLU A 21 -8.83 34.61 5.77
C GLU A 21 -8.12 34.97 7.08
N GLY A 22 -7.02 34.27 7.40
CA GLY A 22 -6.28 34.43 8.65
C GLY A 22 -6.89 33.72 9.87
N THR A 23 -8.05 33.05 9.71
CA THR A 23 -8.64 32.25 10.79
C THR A 23 -7.81 31.00 11.06
N ARG A 24 -7.41 30.80 12.33
CA ARG A 24 -6.76 29.56 12.77
C ARG A 24 -7.83 28.49 13.00
N VAL A 25 -7.66 27.33 12.36
CA VAL A 25 -8.56 26.19 12.48
C VAL A 25 -7.80 24.95 12.98
N MET A 26 -8.52 24.04 13.63
CA MET A 26 -8.02 22.74 14.08
C MET A 26 -8.73 21.65 13.29
N PHE A 27 -7.96 20.68 12.79
CA PHE A 27 -8.50 19.58 11.99
C PHE A 27 -8.43 18.28 12.79
N GLU A 28 -9.47 17.47 12.64
CA GLU A 28 -9.53 16.11 13.15
C GLU A 28 -9.73 15.18 11.96
N ALA A 29 -8.80 14.25 11.74
CA ALA A 29 -8.93 13.25 10.68
C ALA A 29 -9.86 12.14 11.19
N GLN A 30 -10.92 11.83 10.43
CA GLN A 30 -11.73 10.64 10.70
C GLN A 30 -10.91 9.40 10.36
N GLY A 31 -10.38 8.73 11.38
CA GLY A 31 -9.84 7.36 11.35
C GLY A 31 -8.78 7.11 10.27
N SER A 32 -7.50 7.02 10.67
CA SER A 32 -6.51 6.35 9.83
C SER A 32 -6.83 4.86 9.79
N PHE A 33 -7.08 4.32 8.60
CA PHE A 33 -6.91 2.89 8.38
C PHE A 33 -5.40 2.60 8.51
N GLU A 34 -4.97 2.21 9.70
CA GLU A 34 -3.65 1.63 9.89
C GLU A 34 -3.69 0.26 9.21
N TYR A 35 -2.97 0.13 8.10
CA TYR A 35 -2.68 -1.19 7.56
C TYR A 35 -2.03 -1.99 8.69
N PRO A 36 -2.54 -3.19 9.03
CA PRO A 36 -1.80 -4.08 9.90
C PRO A 36 -0.47 -4.34 9.20
N HIS A 37 0.61 -3.79 9.74
CA HIS A 37 1.95 -4.21 9.37
C HIS A 37 2.01 -5.74 9.49
N PRO A 38 2.73 -6.44 8.60
CA PRO A 38 2.79 -7.90 8.65
C PRO A 38 3.09 -8.35 10.09
N LEU A 39 2.19 -9.17 10.64
CA LEU A 39 2.25 -9.65 12.03
C LEU A 39 3.48 -10.53 12.29
N ALA A 40 4.08 -11.06 11.23
CA ALA A 40 5.32 -11.80 11.30
C ALA A 40 6.51 -10.82 11.41
N PRO A 41 7.46 -11.05 12.32
CA PRO A 41 8.69 -10.26 12.36
C PRO A 41 9.41 -10.36 11.01
N TYR A 42 9.85 -9.20 10.50
CA TYR A 42 10.57 -9.12 9.24
C TYR A 42 11.93 -9.83 9.35
N ASP A 43 12.13 -10.88 8.55
CA ASP A 43 13.37 -11.64 8.49
C ASP A 43 14.27 -11.08 7.38
N TRP A 44 15.13 -10.13 7.75
CA TRP A 44 16.02 -9.45 6.82
C TRP A 44 17.04 -10.40 6.17
N GLU A 45 17.45 -11.48 6.84
CA GLU A 45 18.43 -12.44 6.31
C GLU A 45 17.81 -13.25 5.18
N LYS A 46 16.57 -13.68 5.39
CA LYS A 46 15.78 -14.38 4.38
C LYS A 46 15.55 -13.51 3.14
N GLU A 47 15.13 -12.27 3.32
CA GLU A 47 14.88 -11.35 2.19
C GLU A 47 16.18 -11.03 1.42
N LEU A 48 17.29 -10.85 2.13
CA LEU A 48 18.58 -10.61 1.49
C LEU A 48 19.08 -11.83 0.72
N ALA A 49 18.82 -13.04 1.19
CA ALA A 49 19.15 -14.28 0.49
C ALA A 49 18.37 -14.39 -0.83
N LEU A 50 17.06 -14.13 -0.81
CA LEU A 50 16.20 -14.13 -2.00
C LEU A 50 16.68 -13.08 -3.03
N LEU A 51 17.06 -11.89 -2.58
CA LEU A 51 17.57 -10.84 -3.45
C LEU A 51 18.88 -11.25 -4.14
N ARG A 52 19.81 -11.87 -3.39
CA ARG A 52 21.08 -12.35 -3.95
C ARG A 52 20.88 -13.45 -4.98
N GLU A 53 19.96 -14.38 -4.72
CA GLU A 53 19.57 -15.43 -5.67
C GLU A 53 19.02 -14.82 -6.96
N SER A 54 18.12 -13.84 -6.85
CA SER A 54 17.55 -13.14 -8.02
C SER A 54 18.62 -12.42 -8.84
N ILE A 55 19.57 -11.73 -8.20
CA ILE A 55 20.70 -11.09 -8.89
C ILE A 55 21.57 -12.14 -9.60
N ALA A 56 21.88 -13.25 -8.95
CA ALA A 56 22.67 -14.31 -9.54
C ALA A 56 21.98 -14.94 -10.77
N ALA A 57 20.66 -15.13 -10.72
CA ALA A 57 19.86 -15.61 -11.85
C ALA A 57 19.88 -14.63 -13.03
N MET A 58 19.76 -13.32 -12.74
CA MET A 58 19.88 -12.28 -13.77
C MET A 58 21.28 -12.24 -14.40
N ASP A 59 22.34 -12.33 -13.59
CA ASP A 59 23.73 -12.38 -14.04
C ASP A 59 24.02 -13.63 -14.88
N ALA A 60 23.38 -14.76 -14.56
CA ALA A 60 23.43 -15.99 -15.35
C ALA A 60 22.62 -15.90 -16.66
N GLY A 61 21.90 -14.80 -16.89
CA GLY A 61 21.11 -14.57 -18.10
C GLY A 61 19.77 -15.31 -18.10
N GLU A 62 19.26 -15.72 -16.93
CA GLU A 62 17.92 -16.27 -16.84
C GLU A 62 16.90 -15.22 -17.28
N LYS A 63 16.08 -15.58 -18.26
CA LYS A 63 14.98 -14.71 -18.70
C LYS A 63 13.89 -14.76 -17.64
N GLY A 64 13.48 -13.59 -17.17
CA GLY A 64 12.30 -13.45 -16.32
C GLY A 64 11.04 -13.99 -17.00
N LYS A 65 10.01 -14.26 -16.20
CA LYS A 65 8.71 -14.70 -16.71
C LYS A 65 8.03 -13.59 -17.51
N PRO A 66 7.29 -13.91 -18.59
CA PRO A 66 6.40 -12.96 -19.24
C PRO A 66 5.38 -12.39 -18.24
N ALA A 67 4.99 -11.14 -18.42
CA ALA A 67 4.06 -10.46 -17.52
C ALA A 67 2.72 -11.21 -17.41
N GLU A 68 2.21 -11.78 -18.51
CA GLU A 68 0.95 -12.55 -18.49
C GLU A 68 1.03 -13.79 -17.58
N GLN A 69 2.21 -14.42 -17.50
CA GLN A 69 2.43 -15.56 -16.62
C GLN A 69 2.45 -15.15 -15.15
N VAL A 70 3.08 -14.00 -14.84
CA VAL A 70 3.12 -13.45 -13.48
C VAL A 70 1.71 -13.11 -13.00
N PHE A 71 0.91 -12.45 -13.83
CA PHE A 71 -0.47 -12.11 -13.47
C PHE A 71 -1.36 -13.34 -13.28
N ALA A 72 -1.23 -14.37 -14.13
CA ALA A 72 -1.98 -15.61 -13.97
C ALA A 72 -1.62 -16.37 -12.68
N GLU A 73 -0.34 -16.36 -12.27
CA GLU A 73 0.11 -16.95 -11.00
C GLU A 73 -0.42 -16.15 -9.80
N LEU A 74 -0.40 -14.81 -9.86
CA LEU A 74 -0.95 -13.94 -8.82
C LEU A 74 -2.46 -14.12 -8.63
N ASP A 75 -3.24 -14.19 -9.71
CA ASP A 75 -4.68 -14.43 -9.64
C ASP A 75 -4.97 -15.79 -8.96
N GLN A 76 -4.21 -16.83 -9.28
CA GLN A 76 -4.34 -18.14 -8.62
C GLN A 76 -3.96 -18.12 -7.14
N GLU A 77 -2.97 -17.32 -6.73
CA GLU A 77 -2.58 -17.17 -5.32
C GLU A 77 -3.62 -16.38 -4.52
N LEU A 78 -4.18 -15.32 -5.12
CA LEU A 78 -5.25 -14.53 -4.53
C LEU A 78 -6.53 -15.36 -4.36
N ASP A 79 -6.91 -16.15 -5.37
CA ASP A 79 -8.04 -17.07 -5.29
C ASP A 79 -7.83 -18.17 -4.24
N ARG A 80 -6.61 -18.71 -4.14
CA ARG A 80 -6.26 -19.73 -3.15
C ARG A 80 -6.36 -19.19 -1.72
N ASN A 81 -5.92 -17.96 -1.49
CA ASN A 81 -6.01 -17.31 -0.19
C ASN A 81 -7.43 -16.86 0.14
N ALA A 82 -8.27 -16.58 -0.87
CA ALA A 82 -9.69 -16.28 -0.68
C ALA A 82 -10.52 -17.52 -0.26
N ILE A 83 -10.04 -18.74 -0.54
CA ILE A 83 -10.71 -20.00 -0.19
C ILE A 83 -10.16 -20.59 1.13
N GLY A 84 -9.08 -20.04 1.66
CA GLY A 84 -8.32 -20.57 2.79
C GLY A 84 -8.53 -19.87 4.14
N GLU A 85 -9.76 -19.53 4.52
CA GLU A 85 -10.17 -19.44 5.94
C GLU A 85 -11.63 -19.91 6.07
N GLY A 86 -11.80 -21.14 6.54
CA GLY A 86 -13.06 -21.77 6.92
C GLY A 86 -12.79 -22.90 7.90
#